data_AF-A0A4U6S557-F1
#
_entry.id   AF-A0A4U6S557-F1
#
_cell.length_a   1.000
_cell.length_b   1.000
_cell.length_c   1.000
_cell.angle_alpha   90.00
_cell.angle_beta   90.00
_cell.angle_gamma   90.00
#
_symmetry.space_group_name_H-M   'P 1'
#
loop_
_entity.id
_entity.type
_entity.pdbx_description
1 polymer ?
#
loop_
_entity_poly.entity_id
_entity_poly.type
_entity_poly.pdbx_seq_one_letter_code
_entity_poly.pdbx_strand_id
1 'polypeptide(L)'
;MAQAQPKPSPLNELCSALPSLPMRLQEVGRFVAANDYDATTRSMRELASVAGADPASFTRLAKALGYSGWDELRAALTEARRPAQGSPFSGRAKSRRAGPNADVRLVHDKLEAEAAGLARISASAIAEAARALHAAGRIWISGFRSCRSVAELLTYQLRLFRPDAVQLVGGSGPFDLDHGAFRSGDAVVVIGFAPYTLVSVETARAAHQARAALIAIADTITAPMAEGADHLLLFEAASSPGFFPSLTGAIAVAQSLAAVAFTLGGAGAKRKLEETEGRLAEMSQYFVEKG
;
A
#
# COMPACT_ATOMS: atom_id res chain seq x y z
N MET A 1 -19.66 26.89 8.61
CA MET A 1 -20.22 25.69 7.93
C MET A 1 -19.32 24.53 8.29
N ALA A 2 -19.84 23.54 9.01
CA ALA A 2 -19.08 22.38 9.46
C ALA A 2 -18.56 21.59 8.25
N GLN A 3 -17.24 21.40 8.15
CA GLN A 3 -16.66 20.49 7.17
C GLN A 3 -17.06 19.07 7.57
N ALA A 4 -17.87 18.42 6.73
CA ALA A 4 -18.23 17.02 6.91
C ALA A 4 -16.95 16.19 6.93
N GLN A 5 -16.74 15.42 8.00
CA GLN A 5 -15.68 14.41 8.06
C GLN A 5 -15.83 13.46 6.87
N PRO A 6 -14.73 13.02 6.23
CA PRO A 6 -14.83 12.05 5.16
C PRO A 6 -15.49 10.78 5.70
N LYS A 7 -16.68 10.47 5.19
CA LYS A 7 -17.40 9.24 5.53
C LYS A 7 -16.49 8.05 5.17
N PRO A 8 -16.30 7.06 6.05
CA PRO A 8 -15.45 5.92 5.76
C PRO A 8 -15.92 5.22 4.46
N SER A 9 -14.98 4.58 3.75
CA SER A 9 -15.32 3.84 2.53
C SER A 9 -16.43 2.82 2.84
N PRO A 10 -17.53 2.76 2.08
CA PRO A 10 -18.63 1.82 2.32
C PRO A 10 -18.17 0.36 2.27
N LEU A 11 -17.09 0.05 1.54
CA LEU A 11 -16.46 -1.27 1.56
C LEU A 11 -15.69 -1.53 2.87
N ASN A 12 -15.03 -0.52 3.43
CA ASN A 12 -14.37 -0.64 4.74
C ASN A 12 -15.40 -0.79 5.86
N GLU A 13 -16.49 -0.02 5.83
CA GLU A 13 -17.62 -0.17 6.76
C GLU A 13 -18.20 -1.59 6.71
N LEU A 14 -18.41 -2.10 5.49
CA LEU A 14 -18.85 -3.48 5.26
C LEU A 14 -17.87 -4.49 5.87
N CYS A 15 -16.58 -4.42 5.52
CA CYS A 15 -15.56 -5.35 6.00
C CYS A 15 -15.40 -5.32 7.53
N SER A 16 -15.46 -4.13 8.15
CA SER A 16 -15.41 -3.97 9.60
C SER A 16 -16.66 -4.49 10.31
N ALA A 17 -17.84 -4.41 9.68
CA ALA A 17 -19.09 -4.91 10.24
C ALA A 17 -19.27 -6.43 10.06
N LEU A 18 -18.63 -7.05 9.06
CA LEU A 18 -18.79 -8.48 8.75
C LEU A 18 -18.74 -9.41 9.98
N PRO A 19 -17.79 -9.28 10.93
CA PRO A 19 -17.72 -10.19 12.08
C PRO A 19 -18.92 -10.10 13.03
N SER A 20 -19.62 -8.96 13.08
CA SER A 20 -20.76 -8.73 13.99
C SER A 20 -22.12 -8.95 13.34
N LEU A 21 -22.17 -9.20 12.02
CA LEU A 21 -23.41 -9.47 11.31
C LEU A 21 -23.89 -10.92 11.50
N PRO A 22 -25.22 -11.19 11.45
CA PRO A 22 -25.76 -12.56 11.39
C PRO A 22 -25.21 -13.34 10.20
N MET A 23 -25.05 -14.67 10.33
CA MET A 23 -24.39 -15.55 9.34
C MET A 23 -24.82 -15.31 7.89
N ARG A 24 -26.14 -15.23 7.62
CA ARG A 24 -26.66 -14.94 6.28
C ARG A 24 -26.30 -13.56 5.74
N LEU A 25 -26.17 -12.55 6.59
CA LEU A 25 -25.72 -11.21 6.17
C LEU A 25 -24.20 -11.16 6.00
N GLN A 26 -23.43 -12.00 6.73
CA GLN A 26 -22.00 -12.15 6.47
C GLN A 26 -21.75 -12.74 5.08
N GLU A 27 -22.52 -13.76 4.68
CA GLU A 27 -22.40 -14.38 3.36
C GLU A 27 -22.66 -13.38 2.23
N VAL A 28 -23.78 -12.64 2.31
CA VAL A 28 -24.11 -11.58 1.35
C VAL A 28 -23.08 -10.45 1.38
N GLY A 29 -22.60 -10.08 2.57
CA GLY A 29 -21.57 -9.05 2.72
C GLY A 29 -20.22 -9.45 2.11
N ARG A 30 -19.77 -10.69 2.31
CA ARG A 30 -18.56 -11.23 1.67
C ARG A 30 -18.71 -11.29 0.16
N PHE A 31 -19.90 -11.68 -0.32
CA PHE A 31 -20.20 -11.66 -1.75
C PHE A 31 -20.08 -10.25 -2.33
N VAL A 32 -20.68 -9.25 -1.68
CA VAL A 32 -20.60 -7.84 -2.13
C VAL A 32 -19.17 -7.32 -2.09
N ALA A 33 -18.38 -7.65 -1.06
CA ALA A 33 -16.98 -7.24 -0.95
C ALA A 33 -16.09 -7.87 -2.05
N ALA A 34 -16.35 -9.14 -2.40
CA ALA A 34 -15.61 -9.86 -3.44
C ALA A 34 -16.05 -9.51 -4.87
N ASN A 35 -17.28 -8.98 -5.05
CA ASN A 35 -17.88 -8.66 -6.34
C ASN A 35 -18.36 -7.21 -6.37
N ASP A 36 -17.54 -6.32 -5.84
CA ASP A 36 -17.90 -4.92 -5.62
C ASP A 36 -18.13 -4.13 -6.93
N TYR A 37 -17.50 -4.53 -8.04
CA TYR A 37 -17.84 -4.01 -9.38
C TYR A 37 -19.28 -4.38 -9.79
N ASP A 38 -19.63 -5.66 -9.68
CA ASP A 38 -20.97 -6.15 -10.01
C ASP A 38 -22.02 -5.52 -9.08
N ALA A 39 -21.68 -5.31 -7.81
CA ALA A 39 -22.55 -4.64 -6.83
C ALA A 39 -22.98 -3.24 -7.29
N THR A 40 -22.11 -2.53 -8.02
CA THR A 40 -22.37 -1.19 -8.56
C THR A 40 -23.07 -1.17 -9.93
N THR A 41 -23.00 -2.25 -10.70
CA THR A 41 -23.42 -2.28 -12.11
C THR A 41 -24.64 -3.15 -12.38
N ARG A 42 -24.92 -4.16 -11.55
CA ARG A 42 -26.04 -5.09 -11.73
C ARG A 42 -27.25 -4.76 -10.87
N SER A 43 -28.42 -5.22 -11.31
CA SER A 43 -29.65 -5.09 -10.52
C SER A 43 -29.57 -5.94 -9.23
N MET A 44 -30.35 -5.57 -8.20
CA MET A 44 -30.34 -6.30 -6.93
C MET A 44 -30.83 -7.75 -7.10
N ARG A 45 -31.76 -7.98 -8.04
CA ARG A 45 -32.27 -9.32 -8.35
C ARG A 45 -31.22 -10.21 -9.00
N GLU A 46 -30.42 -9.67 -9.91
CA GLU A 46 -29.31 -10.40 -10.53
C GLU A 46 -28.23 -10.74 -9.50
N LEU A 47 -27.85 -9.77 -8.66
CA LEU A 47 -26.87 -10.01 -7.59
C LEU A 47 -27.36 -11.07 -6.61
N ALA A 48 -28.64 -11.02 -6.24
CA ALA A 48 -29.26 -12.02 -5.37
C ALA A 48 -29.25 -13.41 -6.01
N SER A 49 -29.56 -13.51 -7.30
CA SER A 49 -29.50 -14.76 -8.05
C SER A 49 -28.07 -15.33 -8.09
N VAL A 50 -27.05 -14.51 -8.32
CA VAL A 50 -25.64 -14.95 -8.38
C VAL A 50 -25.13 -15.33 -6.99
N ALA A 51 -25.54 -14.59 -5.95
CA ALA A 51 -25.16 -14.84 -4.57
C ALA A 51 -25.90 -16.03 -3.92
N GLY A 52 -26.87 -16.65 -4.61
CA GLY A 52 -27.73 -17.68 -4.02
C GLY A 52 -28.58 -17.17 -2.84
N ALA A 53 -28.93 -15.88 -2.84
CA ALA A 53 -29.59 -15.20 -1.74
C ALA A 53 -30.90 -14.54 -2.17
N ASP A 54 -31.75 -14.19 -1.21
CA ASP A 54 -32.97 -13.43 -1.46
C ASP A 54 -32.67 -11.91 -1.57
N PRO A 55 -33.29 -11.15 -2.50
CA PRO A 55 -33.10 -9.70 -2.63
C PRO A 55 -33.30 -8.90 -1.32
N ALA A 56 -34.21 -9.33 -0.43
CA ALA A 56 -34.40 -8.67 0.86
C ALA A 56 -33.17 -8.79 1.77
N SER A 57 -32.29 -9.76 1.55
CA SER A 57 -31.03 -9.91 2.29
C SER A 57 -30.05 -8.78 1.99
N PHE A 58 -30.02 -8.27 0.75
CA PHE A 58 -29.23 -7.09 0.37
C PHE A 58 -29.77 -5.81 1.01
N THR A 59 -31.10 -5.70 1.11
CA THR A 59 -31.74 -4.58 1.83
C THR A 59 -31.48 -4.64 3.33
N ARG A 60 -31.53 -5.84 3.94
CA ARG A 60 -31.18 -6.05 5.36
C ARG A 60 -29.71 -5.76 5.63
N LEU A 61 -28.81 -6.18 4.74
CA LEU A 61 -27.39 -5.85 4.82
C LEU A 61 -27.18 -4.34 4.82
N ALA A 62 -27.78 -3.62 3.87
CA ALA A 62 -27.68 -2.16 3.79
C ALA A 62 -28.16 -1.48 5.08
N LYS A 63 -29.30 -1.93 5.63
CA LYS A 63 -29.81 -1.41 6.91
C LYS A 63 -28.91 -1.72 8.10
N ALA A 64 -28.31 -2.91 8.14
CA ALA A 64 -27.36 -3.28 9.20
C ALA A 64 -26.08 -2.43 9.17
N LEU A 65 -25.71 -1.91 8.00
CA LEU A 65 -24.61 -0.97 7.79
C LEU A 65 -25.02 0.50 8.00
N GLY A 66 -26.28 0.77 8.37
CA GLY A 66 -26.77 2.13 8.63
C GLY A 66 -27.29 2.89 7.41
N TYR A 67 -27.52 2.22 6.27
CA TYR A 67 -28.12 2.80 5.07
C TYR A 67 -29.64 2.59 5.07
N SER A 68 -30.40 3.49 4.45
CA SER A 68 -31.86 3.40 4.31
C SER A 68 -32.31 2.20 3.47
N GLY A 69 -31.45 1.72 2.55
CA GLY A 69 -31.70 0.56 1.71
C GLY A 69 -30.56 0.26 0.73
N TRP A 70 -30.77 -0.76 -0.09
CA TRP A 70 -29.75 -1.25 -1.03
C TRP A 70 -29.32 -0.19 -2.06
N ASP A 71 -30.24 0.63 -2.55
CA ASP A 71 -29.89 1.65 -3.55
C ASP A 71 -29.01 2.76 -2.96
N GLU A 72 -29.15 3.11 -1.68
CA GLU A 72 -28.26 4.06 -1.02
C GLU A 72 -26.86 3.45 -0.79
N LEU A 73 -26.79 2.20 -0.36
CA LEU A 73 -25.52 1.48 -0.24
C LEU A 73 -24.84 1.35 -1.62
N ARG A 74 -25.58 1.00 -2.67
CA ARG A 74 -25.06 0.93 -4.04
C ARG A 74 -24.55 2.29 -4.51
N ALA A 75 -25.30 3.37 -4.26
CA ALA A 75 -24.87 4.71 -4.61
C ALA A 75 -23.55 5.09 -3.91
N ALA A 76 -23.42 4.76 -2.63
CA ALA A 76 -22.18 4.95 -1.88
C ALA A 76 -21.02 4.11 -2.45
N LEU A 77 -21.25 2.82 -2.76
CA LEU A 77 -20.26 1.95 -3.40
C LEU A 77 -19.84 2.47 -4.79
N THR A 78 -20.80 3.00 -5.55
CA THR A 78 -20.56 3.59 -6.89
C THR A 78 -19.78 4.89 -6.79
N GLU A 79 -20.08 5.74 -5.82
CA GLU A 79 -19.33 6.97 -5.55
C GLU A 79 -17.91 6.66 -5.08
N ALA A 80 -17.73 5.65 -4.22
CA ALA A 80 -16.41 5.19 -3.79
C ALA A 80 -15.57 4.61 -4.94
N ARG A 81 -16.23 4.06 -5.97
CA ARG A 81 -15.61 3.57 -7.21
C ARG A 81 -15.48 4.61 -8.29
N ARG A 82 -16.15 5.76 -8.17
CA ARG A 82 -15.90 6.89 -9.06
C ARG A 82 -14.41 7.17 -8.96
N PRO A 83 -13.66 7.15 -10.08
CA PRO A 83 -12.26 7.51 -10.04
C PRO A 83 -12.21 8.81 -9.29
N ALA A 84 -11.50 8.83 -8.15
CA ALA A 84 -11.25 10.09 -7.50
C ALA A 84 -10.66 10.94 -8.62
N GLN A 85 -11.37 11.98 -9.05
CA GLN A 85 -10.70 13.14 -9.57
C GLN A 85 -9.91 13.61 -8.36
N GLY A 86 -8.76 12.95 -8.12
CA GLY A 86 -7.90 13.24 -7.01
C GLY A 86 -7.67 14.72 -7.17
N SER A 87 -8.19 15.51 -6.22
CA SER A 87 -8.07 16.95 -6.29
C SER A 87 -6.61 17.19 -6.60
N PRO A 88 -6.28 17.72 -7.81
CA PRO A 88 -4.89 17.89 -8.18
C PRO A 88 -4.26 18.63 -7.02
N PHE A 89 -3.00 18.36 -6.71
CA PHE A 89 -2.45 18.86 -5.47
C PHE A 89 -2.76 20.38 -5.25
N SER A 90 -2.83 21.17 -6.34
CA SER A 90 -3.33 22.56 -6.38
C SER A 90 -4.66 22.81 -5.67
N GLY A 91 -5.63 21.89 -5.73
CA GLY A 91 -6.89 21.96 -5.00
C GLY A 91 -6.75 21.72 -3.49
N ARG A 92 -5.71 21.00 -3.03
CA ARG A 92 -5.35 20.89 -1.59
C ARG A 92 -4.69 22.16 -1.06
N ALA A 93 -4.17 23.04 -1.94
CA ALA A 93 -3.57 24.32 -1.54
C ALA A 93 -4.59 25.34 -0.98
N LYS A 94 -5.89 25.11 -1.19
CA LYS A 94 -6.97 26.03 -0.77
C LYS A 94 -7.20 26.07 0.75
N SER A 95 -6.61 25.16 1.53
CA SER A 95 -6.78 25.09 2.99
C SER A 95 -5.76 25.92 3.79
N ARG A 96 -5.12 26.93 3.19
CA ARG A 96 -4.15 27.79 3.89
C ARG A 96 -4.86 28.55 5.01
N ARG A 97 -4.71 28.09 6.24
CA ARG A 97 -5.24 28.78 7.43
C ARG A 97 -4.50 30.11 7.55
N ALA A 98 -5.21 31.23 7.41
CA ALA A 98 -4.66 32.56 7.64
C ALA A 98 -4.60 32.85 9.16
N GLY A 99 -3.51 33.46 9.63
CA GLY A 99 -3.31 33.84 11.03
C GLY A 99 -1.83 33.87 11.43
N PRO A 100 -1.49 34.44 12.60
CA PRO A 100 -0.12 34.42 13.12
C PRO A 100 0.38 32.97 13.29
N ASN A 101 1.66 32.72 12.98
CA ASN A 101 2.33 31.41 13.10
C ASN A 101 1.63 30.26 12.34
N ALA A 102 0.96 30.56 11.23
CA ALA A 102 0.25 29.55 10.43
C ALA A 102 1.17 28.46 9.86
N ASP A 103 2.40 28.82 9.55
CA ASP A 103 3.48 27.92 9.12
C ASP A 103 3.90 26.95 10.24
N VAL A 104 4.16 27.45 11.45
CA VAL A 104 4.52 26.63 12.61
C VAL A 104 3.39 25.66 12.95
N ARG A 105 2.14 26.12 12.94
CA ARG A 105 0.98 25.27 13.16
C ARG A 105 0.80 24.20 12.08
N LEU A 106 1.05 24.53 10.81
CA LEU A 106 1.02 23.54 9.73
C LEU A 106 2.05 22.44 9.96
N VAL A 107 3.26 22.78 10.40
CA VAL A 107 4.30 21.80 10.72
C VAL A 107 3.89 20.94 11.92
N HIS A 108 3.32 21.54 12.98
CA HIS A 108 2.81 20.78 14.12
C HIS A 108 1.71 19.80 13.71
N ASP A 109 0.68 20.28 13.00
CA ASP A 109 -0.44 19.46 12.52
C ASP A 109 0.09 18.33 11.60
N LYS A 110 1.10 18.62 10.76
CA LYS A 110 1.79 17.62 9.93
C LYS A 110 2.40 16.52 10.79
N LEU A 111 3.27 16.87 11.73
CA LEU A 111 3.98 15.92 12.58
C LEU A 111 3.03 15.06 13.42
N GLU A 112 1.97 15.66 13.95
CA GLU A 112 0.94 14.95 14.72
C GLU A 112 0.21 13.91 13.84
N ALA A 113 -0.15 14.27 12.61
CA ALA A 113 -0.76 13.34 11.67
C ALA A 113 0.19 12.21 11.26
N GLU A 114 1.48 12.50 11.03
CA GLU A 114 2.49 11.46 10.76
C GLU A 114 2.59 10.48 11.94
N ALA A 115 2.70 10.99 13.17
CA ALA A 115 2.80 10.16 14.37
C ALA A 115 1.57 9.27 14.55
N ALA A 116 0.37 9.82 14.32
CA ALA A 116 -0.87 9.06 14.39
C ALA A 116 -0.94 7.97 13.32
N GLY A 117 -0.49 8.25 12.09
CA GLY A 117 -0.45 7.27 11.00
C GLY A 117 0.53 6.12 11.29
N LEU A 118 1.70 6.43 11.86
CA LEU A 118 2.70 5.43 12.25
C LEU A 118 2.15 4.43 13.28
N ALA A 119 1.36 4.91 14.24
CA ALA A 119 0.77 4.06 15.28
C ALA A 119 -0.23 3.00 14.76
N ARG A 120 -0.74 3.16 13.52
CA ARG A 120 -1.68 2.22 12.89
C ARG A 120 -1.01 1.15 12.02
N ILE A 121 0.31 1.22 11.85
CA ILE A 121 1.05 0.26 11.05
C ILE A 121 1.12 -1.09 11.80
N SER A 122 0.74 -2.17 11.12
CA SER A 122 0.74 -3.52 11.70
C SER A 122 2.14 -4.13 11.74
N ALA A 123 2.72 -4.24 12.95
CA ALA A 123 4.01 -4.87 13.16
C ALA A 123 4.01 -6.37 12.80
N SER A 124 2.90 -7.08 13.05
CA SER A 124 2.79 -8.51 12.70
C SER A 124 2.79 -8.73 11.19
N ALA A 125 2.06 -7.91 10.45
CA ALA A 125 2.03 -7.98 8.98
C ALA A 125 3.41 -7.71 8.38
N ILE A 126 4.15 -6.73 8.91
CA ILE A 126 5.54 -6.47 8.49
C ILE A 126 6.42 -7.67 8.79
N ALA A 127 6.32 -8.27 9.98
CA ALA A 127 7.14 -9.41 10.35
C ALA A 127 6.86 -10.64 9.46
N GLU A 128 5.60 -10.86 9.06
CA GLU A 128 5.20 -11.89 8.11
C GLU A 128 5.78 -11.63 6.71
N ALA A 129 5.59 -10.43 6.17
CA ALA A 129 6.13 -10.03 4.87
C ALA A 129 7.67 -10.12 4.85
N ALA A 130 8.35 -9.75 5.94
CA ALA A 130 9.79 -9.85 6.05
C ALA A 130 10.29 -11.30 6.03
N ARG A 131 9.51 -12.28 6.52
CA ARG A 131 9.84 -13.70 6.40
C ARG A 131 9.78 -14.17 4.94
N ALA A 132 8.74 -13.79 4.20
CA ALA A 132 8.63 -14.08 2.77
C ALA A 132 9.77 -13.41 1.98
N LEU A 133 10.04 -12.14 2.26
CA LEU A 133 11.15 -11.38 1.68
C LEU A 133 12.51 -12.05 1.95
N HIS A 134 12.75 -12.50 3.18
CA HIS A 134 13.99 -13.16 3.59
C HIS A 134 14.19 -14.51 2.87
N ALA A 135 13.12 -15.30 2.76
CA ALA A 135 13.12 -16.61 2.10
C ALA A 135 13.34 -16.54 0.58
N ALA A 136 13.09 -15.39 -0.04
CA ALA A 136 13.23 -15.21 -1.47
C ALA A 136 14.70 -15.27 -1.95
N GLY A 137 14.90 -15.93 -3.10
CA GLY A 137 16.21 -16.02 -3.75
C GLY A 137 16.64 -14.68 -4.35
N ARG A 138 15.70 -13.98 -4.99
CA ARG A 138 15.85 -12.60 -5.48
C ARG A 138 14.70 -11.73 -4.97
N ILE A 139 15.00 -10.46 -4.79
CA ILE A 139 14.09 -9.44 -4.30
C ILE A 139 14.06 -8.31 -5.32
N TRP A 140 12.88 -8.08 -5.88
CA TRP A 140 12.62 -6.97 -6.79
C TRP A 140 11.83 -5.90 -6.05
N ILE A 141 12.28 -4.65 -6.12
CA ILE A 141 11.61 -3.54 -5.45
C ILE A 141 11.16 -2.56 -6.51
N SER A 142 9.89 -2.18 -6.45
CA SER A 142 9.24 -1.31 -7.43
C SER A 142 8.56 -0.15 -6.72
N GLY A 143 8.83 1.05 -7.20
CA GLY A 143 8.20 2.28 -6.76
C GLY A 143 8.43 3.36 -7.80
N PHE A 144 7.36 4.02 -8.22
CA PHE A 144 7.40 5.02 -9.28
C PHE A 144 7.03 6.41 -8.75
N ARG A 145 7.50 7.45 -9.45
CA ARG A 145 7.30 8.85 -9.06
C ARG A 145 7.81 9.08 -7.63
N SER A 146 6.99 9.63 -6.72
CA SER A 146 7.40 9.87 -5.34
C SER A 146 7.72 8.58 -4.57
N CYS A 147 7.10 7.45 -4.91
CA CYS A 147 7.38 6.16 -4.24
C CYS A 147 8.76 5.58 -4.62
N ARG A 148 9.42 6.15 -5.64
CA ARG A 148 10.78 5.75 -6.03
C ARG A 148 11.79 5.95 -4.90
N SER A 149 11.64 7.00 -4.10
CA SER A 149 12.54 7.26 -2.96
C SER A 149 12.46 6.16 -1.90
N VAL A 150 11.26 5.62 -1.64
CA VAL A 150 11.05 4.51 -0.71
C VAL A 150 11.65 3.21 -1.27
N ALA A 151 11.46 2.97 -2.57
CA ALA A 151 12.01 1.80 -3.26
C ALA A 151 13.55 1.83 -3.27
N GLU A 152 14.16 2.99 -3.52
CA GLU A 152 15.61 3.19 -3.48
C GLU A 152 16.17 2.99 -2.07
N LEU A 153 15.51 3.55 -1.06
CA LEU A 153 15.90 3.36 0.34
C LEU A 153 15.89 1.88 0.72
N LEU A 154 14.80 1.16 0.44
CA LEU A 154 14.71 -0.27 0.74
C LEU A 154 15.76 -1.07 -0.02
N THR A 155 15.97 -0.73 -1.30
CA THR A 155 17.00 -1.38 -2.13
C THR A 155 18.38 -1.20 -1.54
N TYR A 156 18.73 0.03 -1.17
CA TYR A 156 20.01 0.34 -0.53
C TYR A 156 20.20 -0.47 0.75
N GLN A 157 19.22 -0.43 1.66
CA GLN A 157 19.31 -1.11 2.96
C GLN A 157 19.47 -2.63 2.81
N LEU A 158 18.71 -3.27 1.92
CA LEU A 158 18.84 -4.71 1.69
C LEU A 158 20.16 -5.05 0.98
N ARG A 159 20.64 -4.24 0.04
CA ARG A 159 21.91 -4.48 -0.68
C ARG A 159 23.13 -4.42 0.23
N LEU A 160 23.05 -3.78 1.39
CA LEU A 160 24.14 -3.81 2.38
C LEU A 160 24.45 -5.23 2.86
N PHE A 161 23.47 -6.12 2.93
CA PHE A 161 23.65 -7.50 3.39
C PHE A 161 23.15 -8.58 2.41
N ARG A 162 22.61 -8.18 1.26
CA ARG A 162 22.17 -9.03 0.14
C ARG A 162 22.54 -8.40 -1.22
N PRO A 163 23.81 -8.04 -1.48
CA PRO A 163 24.19 -7.19 -2.62
C PRO A 163 23.83 -7.75 -4.00
N ASP A 164 23.81 -9.08 -4.14
CA ASP A 164 23.59 -9.77 -5.41
C ASP A 164 22.13 -10.22 -5.62
N ALA A 165 21.30 -10.12 -4.60
CA ALA A 165 19.93 -10.64 -4.62
C ALA A 165 18.86 -9.56 -4.78
N VAL A 166 19.22 -8.28 -4.67
CA VAL A 166 18.24 -7.18 -4.60
C VAL A 166 18.38 -6.29 -5.83
N GLN A 167 17.27 -6.11 -6.54
CA GLN A 167 17.18 -5.33 -7.76
C GLN A 167 16.06 -4.30 -7.66
N LEU A 168 16.32 -3.10 -8.15
CA LEU A 168 15.34 -2.03 -8.27
C LEU A 168 14.76 -2.08 -9.68
N VAL A 169 13.44 -2.28 -9.79
CA VAL A 169 12.73 -2.29 -11.07
C VAL A 169 12.88 -0.93 -11.74
N GLY A 170 13.30 -0.92 -13.01
CA GLY A 170 13.66 0.28 -13.73
C GLY A 170 14.89 0.99 -13.18
N GLY A 171 15.77 0.28 -12.47
CA GLY A 171 16.99 0.83 -11.86
C GLY A 171 18.18 0.90 -12.81
N SER A 172 18.33 -0.12 -13.67
CA SER A 172 19.47 -0.27 -14.59
C SER A 172 19.06 -0.36 -16.06
N GLY A 173 17.76 -0.28 -16.35
CA GLY A 173 17.21 -0.45 -17.70
C GLY A 173 15.70 -0.28 -17.73
N PRO A 174 15.05 -0.59 -18.86
CA PRO A 174 13.60 -0.57 -19.00
C PRO A 174 12.91 -1.53 -18.02
N PHE A 175 11.86 -1.07 -17.35
CA PHE A 175 11.15 -1.84 -16.31
C PHE A 175 10.42 -3.08 -16.87
N ASP A 176 10.07 -3.07 -18.15
CA ASP A 176 9.38 -4.18 -18.82
C ASP A 176 10.29 -5.41 -18.98
N LEU A 177 11.60 -5.20 -19.14
CA LEU A 177 12.58 -6.28 -19.11
C LEU A 177 12.70 -6.91 -17.71
N ASP A 178 12.64 -6.08 -16.66
CA ASP A 178 12.65 -6.56 -15.28
C ASP A 178 11.38 -7.39 -14.98
N HIS A 179 10.21 -6.94 -15.46
CA HIS A 179 8.96 -7.69 -15.33
C HIS A 179 9.05 -9.09 -15.96
N GLY A 180 9.67 -9.20 -17.14
CA GLY A 180 9.90 -10.48 -17.82
C GLY A 180 10.92 -11.38 -17.11
N ALA A 181 11.71 -10.84 -16.19
CA ALA A 181 12.73 -11.58 -15.45
C ALA A 181 12.19 -12.20 -14.15
N PHE A 182 10.99 -11.84 -13.68
CA PHE A 182 10.40 -12.40 -12.47
C PHE A 182 10.17 -13.91 -12.60
N ARG A 183 10.36 -14.65 -11.49
CA ARG A 183 10.13 -16.10 -11.45
C ARG A 183 9.67 -16.56 -10.08
N SER A 184 9.16 -17.79 -10.02
CA SER A 184 8.84 -18.48 -8.77
C SER A 184 10.04 -18.48 -7.82
N GLY A 185 9.79 -18.19 -6.54
CA GLY A 185 10.83 -18.09 -5.52
C GLY A 185 11.50 -16.72 -5.40
N ASP A 186 11.16 -15.77 -6.28
CA ASP A 186 11.44 -14.36 -6.06
C ASP A 186 10.40 -13.73 -5.13
N ALA A 187 10.74 -12.59 -4.52
CA ALA A 187 9.80 -11.66 -3.92
C ALA A 187 9.77 -10.35 -4.72
N VAL A 188 8.59 -9.79 -4.94
CA VAL A 188 8.39 -8.50 -5.60
C VAL A 188 7.66 -7.56 -4.64
N VAL A 189 8.32 -6.47 -4.27
CA VAL A 189 7.76 -5.40 -3.44
C VAL A 189 7.25 -4.29 -4.36
N VAL A 190 5.96 -3.93 -4.27
CA VAL A 190 5.37 -2.84 -5.04
C VAL A 190 4.87 -1.75 -4.10
N ILE A 191 5.37 -0.52 -4.28
CA ILE A 191 5.10 0.63 -3.42
C ILE A 191 4.33 1.70 -4.19
N GLY A 192 3.20 2.15 -3.65
CA GLY A 192 2.33 3.09 -4.33
C GLY A 192 1.20 3.59 -3.45
N PHE A 193 0.57 4.67 -3.89
CA PHE A 193 -0.65 5.20 -3.28
C PHE A 193 -1.49 5.90 -4.35
N ALA A 194 -2.75 6.23 -4.04
CA ALA A 194 -3.63 6.87 -4.99
C ALA A 194 -3.21 8.33 -5.33
N PRO A 195 -3.16 8.74 -6.61
CA PRO A 195 -3.44 7.94 -7.80
C PRO A 195 -2.29 6.99 -8.18
N TYR A 196 -2.64 5.73 -8.41
CA TYR A 196 -1.67 4.68 -8.73
C TYR A 196 -1.14 4.82 -10.16
N THR A 197 0.14 4.49 -10.34
CA THR A 197 0.71 4.42 -11.68
C THR A 197 0.27 3.16 -12.40
N LEU A 198 0.10 3.22 -13.73
CA LEU A 198 -0.14 2.02 -14.53
C LEU A 198 0.99 0.99 -14.31
N VAL A 199 2.23 1.47 -14.30
CA VAL A 199 3.42 0.61 -14.14
C VAL A 199 3.41 -0.16 -12.82
N SER A 200 2.97 0.43 -11.70
CA SER A 200 2.85 -0.31 -10.43
C SER A 200 1.83 -1.45 -10.51
N VAL A 201 0.72 -1.26 -11.25
CA VAL A 201 -0.28 -2.32 -11.46
C VAL A 201 0.29 -3.40 -12.39
N GLU A 202 1.01 -3.01 -13.43
CA GLU A 202 1.68 -3.95 -14.34
C GLU A 202 2.77 -4.78 -13.64
N THR A 203 3.56 -4.16 -12.74
CA THR A 203 4.55 -4.87 -11.92
C THR A 203 3.88 -5.93 -11.05
N ALA A 204 2.79 -5.58 -10.35
CA ALA A 204 2.06 -6.51 -9.50
C ALA A 204 1.49 -7.69 -10.30
N ARG A 205 0.91 -7.40 -11.47
CA ARG A 205 0.40 -8.42 -12.39
C ARG A 205 1.50 -9.35 -12.89
N ALA A 206 2.65 -8.82 -13.27
CA ALA A 206 3.79 -9.61 -13.72
C ALA A 206 4.32 -10.52 -12.60
N ALA A 207 4.41 -10.00 -11.36
CA ALA A 207 4.81 -10.78 -10.19
C ALA A 207 3.88 -11.97 -9.94
N HIS A 208 2.56 -11.71 -9.98
CA HIS A 208 1.53 -12.73 -9.80
C HIS A 208 1.61 -13.81 -10.90
N GLN A 209 1.74 -13.40 -12.17
CA GLN A 209 1.89 -14.33 -13.30
C GLN A 209 3.15 -15.20 -13.19
N ALA A 210 4.23 -14.63 -12.67
CA ALA A 210 5.48 -15.34 -12.43
C ALA A 210 5.47 -16.22 -11.17
N ARG A 211 4.39 -16.18 -10.37
CA ARG A 211 4.27 -16.84 -9.05
C ARG A 211 5.37 -16.40 -8.07
N ALA A 212 5.82 -15.16 -8.19
CA ALA A 212 6.68 -14.54 -7.20
C ALA A 212 5.83 -14.10 -5.99
N ALA A 213 6.43 -14.08 -4.80
CA ALA A 213 5.75 -13.58 -3.61
C ALA A 213 5.54 -12.07 -3.75
N LEU A 214 4.28 -11.62 -3.81
CA LEU A 214 3.92 -10.22 -4.01
C LEU A 214 3.67 -9.53 -2.66
N ILE A 215 4.49 -8.52 -2.36
CA ILE A 215 4.38 -7.68 -1.17
C ILE A 215 3.98 -6.27 -1.61
N ALA A 216 2.74 -5.86 -1.34
CA ALA A 216 2.23 -4.54 -1.68
C ALA A 216 2.35 -3.59 -0.47
N ILE A 217 2.99 -2.44 -0.64
CA ILE A 217 2.96 -1.32 0.32
C ILE A 217 2.02 -0.26 -0.24
N ALA A 218 0.84 -0.10 0.35
CA ALA A 218 -0.26 0.67 -0.22
C ALA A 218 -1.00 1.54 0.80
N ASP A 219 -1.77 2.51 0.31
CA ASP A 219 -2.60 3.40 1.13
C ASP A 219 -4.01 2.86 1.43
N THR A 220 -4.47 1.85 0.70
CA THR A 220 -5.77 1.19 0.92
C THR A 220 -5.74 -0.28 0.52
N ILE A 221 -6.66 -1.05 1.09
CA ILE A 221 -6.90 -2.46 0.75
C ILE A 221 -7.40 -2.66 -0.69
N THR A 222 -8.00 -1.63 -1.27
CA THR A 222 -8.53 -1.64 -2.64
C THR A 222 -7.53 -1.12 -3.67
N ALA A 223 -6.25 -1.00 -3.30
CA ALA A 223 -5.22 -0.58 -4.24
C ALA A 223 -5.14 -1.58 -5.41
N PRO A 224 -5.23 -1.14 -6.67
CA PRO A 224 -5.24 -2.05 -7.83
C PRO A 224 -3.94 -2.84 -7.96
N MET A 225 -2.82 -2.28 -7.49
CA MET A 225 -1.52 -2.98 -7.45
C MET A 225 -1.39 -3.97 -6.27
N ALA A 226 -2.37 -4.03 -5.36
CA ALA A 226 -2.42 -4.99 -4.26
C ALA A 226 -3.32 -6.21 -4.58
N GLU A 227 -3.97 -6.23 -5.74
CA GLU A 227 -4.77 -7.36 -6.18
C GLU A 227 -3.90 -8.62 -6.28
N GLY A 228 -4.28 -9.67 -5.54
CA GLY A 228 -3.53 -10.93 -5.49
C GLY A 228 -2.20 -10.86 -4.74
N ALA A 229 -1.96 -9.82 -3.94
CA ALA A 229 -0.77 -9.74 -3.08
C ALA A 229 -0.82 -10.76 -1.94
N ASP A 230 0.29 -11.46 -1.70
CA ASP A 230 0.46 -12.38 -0.56
C ASP A 230 0.55 -11.60 0.75
N HIS A 231 1.14 -10.41 0.70
CA HIS A 231 1.24 -9.49 1.83
C HIS A 231 0.84 -8.08 1.44
N LEU A 232 -0.06 -7.47 2.21
CA LEU A 232 -0.46 -6.08 2.07
C LEU A 232 -0.07 -5.30 3.33
N LEU A 233 0.78 -4.30 3.16
CA LEU A 233 1.28 -3.43 4.21
C LEU A 233 0.70 -2.03 4.02
N LEU A 234 -0.23 -1.67 4.89
CA LEU A 234 -0.95 -0.39 4.80
C LEU A 234 -0.15 0.74 5.46
N PHE A 235 -0.15 1.89 4.80
CA PHE A 235 0.31 3.16 5.37
C PHE A 235 -0.66 4.29 5.01
N GLU A 236 -0.58 5.43 5.68
CA GLU A 236 -1.47 6.54 5.34
C GLU A 236 -0.80 7.60 4.49
N ALA A 237 -1.10 7.61 3.19
CA ALA A 237 -0.60 8.62 2.28
C ALA A 237 -1.35 9.97 2.40
N ALA A 238 -2.65 9.94 2.72
CA ALA A 238 -3.53 11.12 2.63
C ALA A 238 -3.87 11.80 3.96
N SER A 239 -3.44 11.27 5.10
CA SER A 239 -3.83 11.78 6.44
C SER A 239 -3.10 13.04 6.87
N SER A 240 -2.02 13.39 6.18
CA SER A 240 -1.12 14.42 6.63
C SER A 240 -1.44 15.79 6.04
N PRO A 241 -1.63 16.84 6.88
CA PRO A 241 -1.93 18.19 6.44
C PRO A 241 -1.00 18.71 5.35
N GLY A 242 -1.58 19.45 4.42
CA GLY A 242 -0.85 20.06 3.30
C GLY A 242 -1.08 19.37 1.95
N PHE A 243 -0.26 19.79 1.01
CA PHE A 243 -0.46 19.54 -0.42
C PHE A 243 0.00 18.14 -0.84
N PHE A 244 1.13 17.70 -0.29
CA PHE A 244 1.79 16.46 -0.69
C PHE A 244 1.38 15.29 0.22
N PRO A 245 1.03 14.13 -0.36
CA PRO A 245 0.87 12.88 0.35
C PRO A 245 2.12 12.55 1.16
N SER A 246 1.91 11.94 2.33
CA SER A 246 3.00 11.47 3.16
C SER A 246 3.58 10.16 2.62
N LEU A 247 4.90 10.03 2.74
CA LEU A 247 5.63 8.76 2.55
C LEU A 247 6.21 8.23 3.87
N THR A 248 6.02 8.92 5.00
CA THR A 248 6.62 8.57 6.29
C THR A 248 6.27 7.14 6.70
N GLY A 249 4.99 6.78 6.57
CA GLY A 249 4.55 5.42 6.87
C GLY A 249 5.16 4.38 5.93
N ALA A 250 5.25 4.65 4.63
CA ALA A 250 5.89 3.75 3.66
C ALA A 250 7.40 3.58 3.95
N ILE A 251 8.08 4.66 4.35
CA ILE A 251 9.48 4.63 4.78
C ILE A 251 9.63 3.78 6.04
N ALA A 252 8.78 3.98 7.04
CA ALA A 252 8.82 3.19 8.28
C ALA A 252 8.58 1.70 8.00
N VAL A 253 7.63 1.35 7.12
CA VAL A 253 7.40 -0.03 6.67
C VAL A 253 8.65 -0.60 5.99
N ALA A 254 9.23 0.13 5.03
CA ALA A 254 10.42 -0.31 4.31
C ALA A 254 11.62 -0.54 5.24
N GLN A 255 11.92 0.41 6.13
CA GLN A 255 13.00 0.28 7.11
C GLN A 255 12.76 -0.91 8.04
N SER A 256 11.51 -1.14 8.45
CA SER A 256 11.15 -2.28 9.31
C SER A 256 11.30 -3.62 8.58
N LEU A 257 10.93 -3.69 7.29
CA LEU A 257 11.18 -4.87 6.45
C LEU A 257 12.66 -5.19 6.38
N ALA A 258 13.51 -4.19 6.12
CA ALA A 258 14.96 -4.37 6.05
C ALA A 258 15.55 -4.81 7.39
N ALA A 259 15.12 -4.20 8.50
CA ALA A 259 15.58 -4.53 9.84
C ALA A 259 15.23 -5.98 10.22
N VAL A 260 13.97 -6.40 10.01
CA VAL A 260 13.55 -7.78 10.32
C VAL A 260 14.24 -8.78 9.39
N ALA A 261 14.37 -8.48 8.09
CA ALA A 261 15.09 -9.35 7.15
C ALA A 261 16.57 -9.52 7.51
N PHE A 262 17.22 -8.46 8.03
CA PHE A 262 18.58 -8.53 8.56
C PHE A 262 18.65 -9.43 9.80
N THR A 263 17.75 -9.25 10.77
CA THR A 263 17.68 -10.10 11.97
C THR A 263 17.48 -11.58 11.62
N LEU A 264 16.61 -11.88 10.65
CA LEU A 264 16.38 -13.25 10.18
C LEU A 264 17.63 -13.89 9.55
N GLY A 265 18.49 -13.10 8.90
CA GLY A 265 19.74 -13.58 8.32
C GLY A 265 20.88 -13.82 9.30
N GLY A 266 20.72 -13.42 10.57
CA GLY A 266 21.65 -13.73 11.66
C GLY A 266 23.12 -13.43 11.35
N ALA A 267 24.00 -14.36 11.72
CA ALA A 267 25.44 -14.20 11.53
C ALA A 267 25.86 -14.09 10.04
N GLY A 268 25.09 -14.68 9.12
CA GLY A 268 25.35 -14.61 7.69
C GLY A 268 25.15 -13.19 7.14
N ALA A 269 24.01 -12.57 7.49
CA ALA A 269 23.72 -11.19 7.11
C ALA A 269 24.72 -10.20 7.72
N LYS A 270 25.10 -10.40 8.99
CA LYS A 270 26.11 -9.57 9.67
C LYS A 270 27.46 -9.62 8.94
N ARG A 271 27.96 -10.80 8.61
CA ARG A 271 29.23 -10.95 7.87
C ARG A 271 29.17 -10.24 6.51
N LYS A 272 28.04 -10.36 5.80
CA LYS A 272 27.86 -9.73 4.49
C LYS A 272 27.83 -8.20 4.58
N LEU A 273 27.26 -7.67 5.66
CA LEU A 273 27.30 -6.24 5.98
C LEU A 273 28.74 -5.78 6.21
N GLU A 274 29.50 -6.47 7.06
CA GLU A 274 30.91 -6.16 7.34
C GLU A 274 31.78 -6.20 6.05
N GLU A 275 31.58 -7.20 5.18
CA GLU A 275 32.23 -7.27 3.86
C GLU A 275 31.90 -6.06 2.99
N THR A 276 30.62 -5.65 2.99
CA THR A 276 30.15 -4.52 2.18
C THR A 276 30.70 -3.20 2.70
N GLU A 277 30.72 -3.01 4.03
CA GLU A 277 31.31 -1.85 4.69
C GLU A 277 32.82 -1.75 4.42
N GLY A 278 33.55 -2.88 4.50
CA GLY A 278 34.97 -2.93 4.16
C GLY A 278 35.23 -2.47 2.73
N ARG A 279 34.49 -3.02 1.76
CA ARG A 279 34.60 -2.61 0.35
C ARG A 279 34.24 -1.14 0.13
N LEU A 280 33.19 -0.64 0.81
CA LEU A 280 32.80 0.77 0.70
C LEU A 280 33.87 1.69 1.30
N ALA A 281 34.51 1.31 2.41
CA ALA A 281 35.60 2.06 3.01
C ALA A 281 36.81 2.14 2.07
N GLU A 282 37.19 1.02 1.42
CA GLU A 282 38.25 0.97 0.41
C GLU A 282 37.93 1.87 -0.80
N MET A 283 36.68 1.84 -1.28
CA MET A 283 36.23 2.68 -2.40
C MET A 283 36.02 4.15 -2.01
N SER A 284 35.81 4.48 -0.74
CA SER A 284 35.62 5.86 -0.28
C SER A 284 36.94 6.60 -0.05
N GLN A 285 38.08 5.88 -0.11
CA GLN A 285 39.40 6.49 -0.14
C GLN A 285 39.69 7.05 -1.55
N TYR A 286 39.16 8.24 -1.87
CA TYR A 286 39.55 8.95 -3.10
C TYR A 286 40.26 10.29 -2.84
N PHE A 287 41.33 10.46 -3.64
CA PHE A 287 42.16 11.62 -4.00
C PHE A 287 42.85 12.43 -2.88
N VAL A 288 44.14 12.13 -2.68
CA VAL A 288 45.09 13.08 -2.09
C VAL A 288 45.53 14.03 -3.20
N GLU A 289 45.12 15.30 -3.13
CA GLU A 289 45.66 16.35 -3.99
C GLU A 289 47.16 16.48 -3.66
N LYS A 290 48.03 16.14 -4.62
CA LYS A 290 49.47 16.38 -4.48
C LYS A 290 49.69 17.89 -4.51
N GLY A 291 49.94 18.47 -3.34
CA GLY A 291 50.61 19.76 -3.22
C GLY A 291 52.06 19.68 -3.69
#